data_AF-A0A1Q7AF48-F1
#
_entry.id   AF-A0A1Q7AF48-F1
#
_cell.length_a   1.000
_cell.length_b   1.000
_cell.length_c   1.000
_cell.angle_alpha   90.00
_cell.angle_beta   90.00
_cell.angle_gamma   90.00
#
_symmetry.space_group_name_H-M   'P 1'
#
loop_
_entity.id
_entity.type
_entity.pdbx_description
1 polymer ?
#
loop_
_entity_poly.entity_id
_entity_poly.type
_entity_poly.pdbx_seq_one_letter_code
_entity_poly.pdbx_strand_id
1 'polypeptide(L)'
;MNKSPTPEQIKAKRDLNDRPAPRALGGWLGGFAPGQGVRVYQPGTALRVPAGSVLIISMHYTANGKETTDRTSVGLVFAKEPPRREVVVVPLQNENFTLKAGVADTRVDAEMTLQQDVTLWSALPHTHVRGKRWEIATVSPDGEAKTILGVPKYDFNWQTDYVFREPLRLAKGTKLRTSAWYDNSAANKSNPDPTSDVTWGDQTWEEMQFTAFTFTVNDTQTTTSDKGKQ
;
A
#
# COMPACT_ATOMS: atom_id res chain seq x y z
N MET A 1 -28.58 35.61 17.05
CA MET A 1 -28.95 34.95 15.79
C MET A 1 -27.89 35.28 14.75
N ASN A 2 -26.93 34.37 14.52
CA ASN A 2 -25.94 34.58 13.45
C ASN A 2 -26.56 34.11 12.14
N LYS A 3 -26.83 35.06 11.24
CA LYS A 3 -27.32 34.75 9.89
C LYS A 3 -26.24 33.98 9.13
N SER A 4 -26.66 32.93 8.44
CA SER A 4 -25.80 32.19 7.53
C SER A 4 -25.24 33.13 6.45
N PRO A 5 -23.95 32.97 6.07
CA PRO A 5 -23.30 33.85 5.10
C PRO A 5 -23.95 33.72 3.71
N THR A 6 -23.93 34.82 2.96
CA THR A 6 -24.48 34.86 1.59
C THR A 6 -23.59 34.09 0.60
N PRO A 7 -24.13 33.64 -0.55
CA PRO A 7 -23.35 32.94 -1.57
C PRO A 7 -22.10 33.69 -2.06
N GLU A 8 -22.15 35.03 -2.10
CA GLU A 8 -20.99 35.86 -2.44
C GLU A 8 -19.92 35.88 -1.32
N GLN A 9 -20.34 35.84 -0.06
CA GLN A 9 -19.43 35.73 1.09
C GLN A 9 -18.77 34.34 1.18
N ILE A 10 -19.47 33.29 0.73
CA ILE A 10 -18.91 31.93 0.58
C ILE A 10 -17.87 31.91 -0.57
N LYS A 11 -18.11 32.65 -1.65
CA LYS A 11 -17.22 32.70 -2.81
C LYS A 11 -15.92 33.48 -2.54
N ALA A 12 -15.99 34.53 -1.71
CA ALA A 12 -14.84 35.35 -1.31
C ALA A 12 -13.93 34.69 -0.24
N LYS A 13 -14.37 33.59 0.37
CA LYS A 13 -13.65 32.85 1.43
C LYS A 13 -12.98 31.55 0.96
N ARG A 14 -12.87 31.32 -0.35
CA ARG A 14 -12.14 30.16 -0.84
C ARG A 14 -10.64 30.40 -0.67
N ASP A 15 -10.13 29.98 0.48
CA ASP A 15 -8.69 29.85 0.72
C ASP A 15 -8.06 28.97 -0.38
N LEU A 16 -6.76 29.09 -0.60
CA LEU A 16 -6.02 28.34 -1.64
C LEU A 16 -6.20 26.80 -1.55
N ASN A 17 -6.73 26.31 -0.42
CA ASN A 17 -7.04 24.91 -0.13
C ASN A 17 -8.49 24.48 -0.41
N ASP A 18 -9.39 25.39 -0.79
CA ASP A 18 -10.79 25.09 -1.15
C ASP A 18 -10.94 24.57 -2.58
N ARG A 19 -10.03 23.68 -2.99
CA ARG A 19 -10.17 22.92 -4.23
C ARG A 19 -11.18 21.81 -3.98
N PRO A 20 -12.14 21.58 -4.89
CA PRO A 20 -13.05 20.44 -4.75
C PRO A 20 -12.22 19.15 -4.67
N ALA A 21 -12.66 18.21 -3.84
CA ALA A 21 -12.05 16.89 -3.78
C ALA A 21 -11.91 16.34 -5.20
N PRO A 22 -10.73 15.86 -5.61
CA PRO A 22 -10.50 15.41 -6.96
C PRO A 22 -11.43 14.22 -7.26
N ARG A 23 -11.92 14.15 -8.51
CA ARG A 23 -12.82 13.10 -8.97
C ARG A 23 -12.19 11.70 -8.99
N ALA A 24 -10.86 11.63 -8.94
CA ALA A 24 -10.08 10.41 -8.81
C ALA A 24 -8.84 10.69 -7.96
N LEU A 25 -8.46 9.72 -7.13
CA LEU A 25 -7.19 9.77 -6.42
C LEU A 25 -6.05 9.55 -7.42
N GLY A 26 -4.97 10.33 -7.26
CA GLY A 26 -3.72 10.12 -7.99
C GLY A 26 -2.92 8.95 -7.44
N GLY A 27 -1.68 8.79 -7.91
CA GLY A 27 -0.77 7.77 -7.39
C GLY A 27 -0.50 7.95 -5.88
N TRP A 28 -0.37 6.83 -5.16
CA TRP A 28 -0.04 6.82 -3.75
C TRP A 28 1.40 7.32 -3.53
N LEU A 29 1.56 8.39 -2.75
CA LEU A 29 2.86 9.02 -2.51
C LEU A 29 3.63 8.45 -1.30
N GLY A 30 2.92 7.73 -0.44
CA GLY A 30 3.47 7.22 0.80
C GLY A 30 2.42 7.13 1.89
N GLY A 31 2.83 6.52 3.00
CA GLY A 31 2.04 6.37 4.20
C GLY A 31 2.98 6.14 5.39
N PHE A 32 2.42 6.22 6.57
CA PHE A 32 3.09 5.87 7.81
C PHE A 32 2.20 4.93 8.60
N ALA A 33 2.80 3.86 9.10
CA ALA A 33 2.23 2.93 10.05
C ALA A 33 3.29 2.60 11.12
N PRO A 34 2.88 2.09 12.30
CA PRO A 34 3.82 1.63 13.31
C PRO A 34 4.90 0.69 12.73
N GLY A 35 6.15 0.97 13.05
CA GLY A 35 7.31 0.22 12.55
C GLY A 35 7.85 0.68 11.20
N GLN A 36 7.23 1.67 10.55
CA GLN A 36 7.75 2.23 9.30
C GLN A 36 8.80 3.31 9.53
N GLY A 37 9.86 3.24 8.72
CA GLY A 37 10.88 4.28 8.62
C GLY A 37 10.65 5.21 7.43
N VAL A 38 11.66 6.03 7.12
CA VAL A 38 11.66 6.88 5.93
C VAL A 38 11.72 6.00 4.68
N ARG A 39 10.89 6.29 3.69
CA ARG A 39 10.95 5.63 2.38
C ARG A 39 12.00 6.32 1.51
N VAL A 40 13.02 5.57 1.11
CA VAL A 40 14.06 6.02 0.18
C VAL A 40 14.04 5.11 -1.03
N TYR A 41 13.86 5.70 -2.22
CA TYR A 41 13.87 4.97 -3.48
C TYR A 41 15.30 4.79 -4.01
N GLN A 42 15.47 3.76 -4.83
CA GLN A 42 16.78 3.39 -5.37
C GLN A 42 17.33 4.47 -6.31
N PRO A 43 18.66 4.61 -6.41
CA PRO A 43 19.28 5.61 -7.27
C PRO A 43 18.72 5.61 -8.70
N GLY A 44 18.40 6.79 -9.21
CA GLY A 44 17.82 6.95 -10.55
C GLY A 44 16.34 6.59 -10.65
N THR A 45 15.64 6.37 -9.53
CA THR A 45 14.19 6.17 -9.51
C THR A 45 13.51 7.19 -8.60
N ALA A 46 12.26 7.55 -8.93
CA ALA A 46 11.43 8.42 -8.09
C ALA A 46 9.95 8.21 -8.39
N LEU A 47 9.08 8.54 -7.44
CA LEU A 47 7.65 8.73 -7.71
C LEU A 47 7.47 10.01 -8.54
N ARG A 48 6.53 9.99 -9.49
CA ARG A 48 6.14 11.19 -10.25
C ARG A 48 4.98 11.89 -9.55
N VAL A 49 5.16 13.18 -9.27
CA VAL A 49 4.08 14.08 -8.87
C VAL A 49 3.84 15.06 -10.02
N PRO A 50 2.74 14.93 -10.78
CA PRO A 50 2.43 15.87 -11.85
C PRO A 50 2.31 17.30 -11.34
N ALA A 51 2.73 18.26 -12.17
CA ALA A 51 2.53 19.66 -11.88
C ALA A 51 1.02 19.97 -11.74
N GLY A 52 0.65 20.71 -10.69
CA GLY A 52 -0.73 21.08 -10.41
C GLY A 52 -1.53 20.05 -9.59
N SER A 53 -0.93 18.92 -9.19
CA SER A 53 -1.57 17.94 -8.30
C SER A 53 -2.01 18.56 -6.96
N VAL A 54 -3.09 18.00 -6.40
CA VAL A 54 -3.53 18.24 -5.01
C VAL A 54 -3.06 17.05 -4.18
N LEU A 55 -2.44 17.34 -3.03
CA LEU A 55 -2.04 16.31 -2.07
C LEU A 55 -3.20 16.03 -1.12
N ILE A 56 -3.56 14.75 -0.98
CA ILE A 56 -4.56 14.29 -0.02
C ILE A 56 -3.82 13.49 1.04
N ILE A 57 -4.12 13.79 2.30
CA ILE A 57 -3.60 13.07 3.45
C ILE A 57 -4.80 12.45 4.15
N SER A 58 -4.84 11.11 4.22
CA SER A 58 -5.78 10.40 5.08
C SER A 58 -5.13 10.14 6.44
N MET A 59 -5.84 10.40 7.53
CA MET A 59 -5.31 10.30 8.88
C MET A 59 -6.22 9.41 9.74
N HIS A 60 -5.62 8.38 10.33
CA HIS A 60 -6.32 7.43 11.20
C HIS A 60 -5.83 7.68 12.63
N TYR A 61 -6.68 8.26 13.48
CA TYR A 61 -6.36 8.50 14.89
C TYR A 61 -7.02 7.44 15.77
N THR A 62 -6.22 6.81 16.65
CA THR A 62 -6.75 6.00 17.75
C THR A 62 -6.98 6.89 18.98
N ALA A 63 -8.21 6.97 19.47
CA ALA A 63 -8.55 7.79 20.63
C ALA A 63 -7.83 7.27 21.89
N ASN A 64 -7.26 8.19 22.68
CA ASN A 64 -6.56 7.88 23.93
C ASN A 64 -7.33 8.36 25.19
N GLY A 65 -8.55 8.86 25.03
CA GLY A 65 -9.41 9.35 26.12
C GLY A 65 -9.07 10.75 26.66
N LYS A 66 -8.10 11.46 26.06
CA LYS A 66 -7.72 12.83 26.46
C LYS A 66 -7.79 13.79 25.28
N GLU A 67 -8.41 14.94 25.48
CA GLU A 67 -8.38 16.03 24.50
C GLU A 67 -6.93 16.41 24.18
N THR A 68 -6.59 16.37 22.89
CA THR A 68 -5.22 16.54 22.39
C THR A 68 -5.26 17.26 21.04
N THR A 69 -4.25 18.08 20.77
CA THR A 69 -4.01 18.68 19.45
C THR A 69 -2.86 17.98 18.76
N ASP A 70 -2.98 17.76 17.45
CA ASP A 70 -1.91 17.20 16.62
C ASP A 70 -1.49 18.18 15.52
N ARG A 71 -0.20 18.16 15.16
CA ARG A 71 0.34 18.88 14.01
C ARG A 71 1.29 17.98 13.23
N THR A 72 0.72 17.01 12.52
CA THR A 72 1.47 16.15 11.63
C THR A 72 2.11 16.93 10.47
N SER A 73 3.33 16.55 10.09
CA SER A 73 4.05 17.09 8.94
C SER A 73 4.53 15.97 8.03
N VAL A 74 4.54 16.21 6.73
CA VAL A 74 5.08 15.29 5.72
C VAL A 74 6.27 15.93 5.04
N GLY A 75 7.41 15.23 5.04
CA GLY A 75 8.61 15.64 4.32
C GLY A 75 8.68 14.97 2.95
N LEU A 76 8.88 15.76 1.90
CA LEU A 76 9.14 15.26 0.54
C LEU A 76 10.55 15.66 0.12
N VAL A 77 11.34 14.68 -0.36
CA VAL A 77 12.67 14.92 -0.93
C VAL A 77 12.58 14.69 -2.43
N PHE A 78 12.80 15.76 -3.21
CA PHE A 78 12.76 15.69 -4.66
C PHE A 78 14.08 15.19 -5.24
N ALA A 79 13.99 14.44 -6.34
CA ALA A 79 15.17 14.00 -7.09
C ALA A 79 15.94 15.21 -7.62
N LYS A 80 17.26 15.21 -7.44
CA LYS A 80 18.16 16.29 -7.91
C LYS A 80 18.39 16.24 -9.42
N GLU A 81 18.28 15.05 -9.98
CA GLU A 81 18.43 14.77 -11.41
C GLU A 81 17.17 14.08 -11.91
N PRO A 82 16.82 14.19 -13.21
CA PRO A 82 15.72 13.45 -13.79
C PRO A 82 15.86 11.93 -13.53
N PRO A 83 14.85 11.28 -12.91
CA PRO A 83 14.90 9.85 -12.69
C PRO A 83 14.88 9.10 -14.02
N ARG A 84 15.63 8.00 -14.10
CA ARG A 84 15.62 7.09 -15.26
C ARG A 84 14.33 6.30 -15.34
N ARG A 85 13.73 5.98 -14.19
CA ARG A 85 12.48 5.21 -14.10
C ARG A 85 11.56 5.78 -13.03
N GLU A 86 10.28 5.79 -13.34
CA GLU A 86 9.23 6.07 -12.37
C GLU A 86 9.00 4.85 -11.48
N VAL A 87 8.94 5.09 -10.16
CA VAL A 87 8.47 4.09 -9.20
C VAL A 87 6.95 4.06 -9.25
N VAL A 88 6.38 2.86 -9.24
CA VAL A 88 4.95 2.62 -9.10
C VAL A 88 4.74 1.83 -7.83
N VAL A 89 3.77 2.27 -7.02
CA VAL A 89 3.28 1.50 -5.88
C VAL A 89 1.89 1.01 -6.20
N VAL A 90 1.70 -0.31 -6.20
CA VAL A 90 0.41 -0.93 -6.52
C VAL A 90 -0.10 -1.69 -5.29
N PRO A 91 -1.33 -1.39 -4.83
CA PRO A 91 -1.97 -2.19 -3.81
C PRO A 91 -2.50 -3.49 -4.43
N LEU A 92 -2.24 -4.62 -3.75
CA LEU A 92 -2.95 -5.87 -3.94
C LEU A 92 -3.76 -6.13 -2.67
N GLN A 93 -5.08 -6.24 -2.81
CA GLN A 93 -5.99 -6.44 -1.69
C GLN A 93 -7.12 -7.40 -2.05
N ASN A 94 -7.63 -8.09 -1.04
CA ASN A 94 -8.89 -8.81 -1.09
C ASN A 94 -9.83 -8.19 -0.06
N GLU A 95 -10.90 -7.54 -0.55
CA GLU A 95 -11.92 -6.90 0.28
C GLU A 95 -13.10 -7.83 0.59
N ASN A 96 -13.16 -9.00 -0.07
CA ASN A 96 -14.26 -9.94 0.04
C ASN A 96 -13.87 -11.16 0.90
N PHE A 97 -13.81 -10.95 2.20
CA PHE A 97 -13.62 -12.02 3.18
C PHE A 97 -14.47 -11.80 4.44
N THR A 98 -14.62 -12.86 5.23
CA THR A 98 -15.17 -12.79 6.58
C THR A 98 -14.32 -13.64 7.51
N LEU A 99 -13.79 -13.04 8.56
CA LEU A 99 -13.16 -13.75 9.67
C LEU A 99 -14.26 -14.12 10.66
N LYS A 100 -14.54 -15.42 10.77
CA LYS A 100 -15.60 -15.89 11.66
C LYS A 100 -15.21 -15.69 13.12
N ALA A 101 -16.19 -15.32 13.95
CA ALA A 101 -16.04 -15.20 15.38
C ALA A 101 -15.37 -16.45 15.98
N GLY A 102 -14.40 -16.26 16.87
CA GLY A 102 -13.71 -17.35 17.57
C GLY A 102 -12.67 -18.13 16.75
N VAL A 103 -12.54 -17.91 15.44
CA VAL A 103 -11.64 -18.69 14.58
C VAL A 103 -10.20 -18.14 14.64
N ALA A 104 -9.26 -18.98 15.04
CA ALA A 104 -7.88 -18.58 15.32
C ALA A 104 -6.92 -18.58 14.10
N ASP A 105 -7.33 -19.19 12.98
CA ASP A 105 -6.46 -19.34 11.81
C ASP A 105 -7.28 -19.32 10.51
N THR A 106 -7.72 -18.12 10.10
CA THR A 106 -8.39 -17.92 8.82
C THR A 106 -7.38 -17.46 7.79
N ARG A 107 -7.28 -18.16 6.65
CA ARG A 107 -6.47 -17.76 5.50
C ARG A 107 -7.29 -16.86 4.57
N VAL A 108 -6.71 -15.75 4.13
CA VAL A 108 -7.25 -14.88 3.07
C VAL A 108 -6.17 -14.68 2.02
N ASP A 109 -6.53 -14.92 0.75
CA ASP A 109 -5.63 -14.82 -0.39
C ASP A 109 -6.00 -13.63 -1.29
N ALA A 110 -4.98 -13.05 -1.95
CA ALA A 110 -5.15 -12.17 -3.10
C ALA A 110 -4.13 -12.50 -4.19
N GLU A 111 -4.50 -12.22 -5.45
CA GLU A 111 -3.65 -12.46 -6.61
C GLU A 111 -3.79 -11.30 -7.61
N MET A 112 -2.68 -10.89 -8.21
CA MET A 112 -2.69 -10.09 -9.45
C MET A 112 -1.73 -10.65 -10.48
N THR A 113 -1.99 -10.36 -11.75
CA THR A 113 -1.11 -10.72 -12.88
C THR A 113 -0.44 -9.48 -13.44
N LEU A 114 0.88 -9.50 -13.54
CA LEU A 114 1.67 -8.41 -14.10
C LEU A 114 1.42 -8.26 -15.60
N GLN A 115 1.08 -7.03 -16.03
CA GLN A 115 0.78 -6.72 -17.42
C GLN A 115 2.00 -6.29 -18.25
N GLN A 116 3.12 -6.06 -17.58
CA GLN A 116 4.39 -5.62 -18.15
C GLN A 116 5.55 -6.29 -17.41
N ASP A 117 6.72 -6.28 -18.02
CA ASP A 117 7.95 -6.65 -17.33
C ASP A 117 8.25 -5.59 -16.27
N VAL A 118 8.55 -6.02 -15.05
CA VAL A 118 8.82 -5.11 -13.93
C VAL A 118 10.07 -5.52 -13.18
N THR A 119 10.65 -4.56 -12.48
CA THR A 119 11.60 -4.82 -11.39
C THR A 119 10.91 -4.54 -10.07
N LEU A 120 10.69 -5.58 -9.27
CA LEU A 120 10.08 -5.52 -7.95
C LEU A 120 11.14 -5.20 -6.89
N TRP A 121 10.93 -4.11 -6.16
CA TRP A 121 11.88 -3.56 -5.20
C TRP A 121 11.53 -3.88 -3.76
N SER A 122 10.24 -3.83 -3.41
CA SER A 122 9.78 -4.10 -2.05
C SER A 122 8.35 -4.58 -2.00
N ALA A 123 7.99 -5.16 -0.86
CA ALA A 123 6.62 -5.49 -0.51
C ALA A 123 6.32 -5.10 0.94
N LEU A 124 5.16 -4.51 1.16
CA LEU A 124 4.68 -4.06 2.46
C LEU A 124 3.35 -4.77 2.76
N PRO A 125 3.37 -5.86 3.55
CA PRO A 125 2.17 -6.46 4.11
C PRO A 125 1.50 -5.57 5.16
N HIS A 126 0.19 -5.38 5.05
CA HIS A 126 -0.60 -4.56 5.96
C HIS A 126 -1.91 -5.24 6.34
N THR A 127 -2.25 -5.11 7.62
CA THR A 127 -3.43 -5.68 8.29
C THR A 127 -3.63 -4.93 9.59
N HIS A 128 -4.84 -5.01 10.16
CA HIS A 128 -5.15 -4.60 11.51
C HIS A 128 -4.75 -5.67 12.53
N VAL A 129 -5.44 -5.69 13.66
CA VAL A 129 -5.00 -6.34 14.91
C VAL A 129 -5.13 -7.87 14.91
N ARG A 130 -5.70 -8.47 13.85
CA ARG A 130 -5.88 -9.94 13.79
C ARG A 130 -4.83 -10.63 12.93
N GLY A 131 -4.07 -9.90 12.11
CA GLY A 131 -3.04 -10.49 11.27
C GLY A 131 -1.92 -11.17 12.06
N LYS A 132 -1.58 -12.41 11.71
CA LYS A 132 -0.57 -13.23 12.43
C LYS A 132 0.54 -13.80 11.55
N ARG A 133 0.31 -13.92 10.23
CA ARG A 133 1.28 -14.46 9.28
C ARG A 133 1.03 -13.89 7.89
N TRP A 134 2.11 -13.72 7.12
CA TRP A 134 2.06 -13.37 5.71
C TRP A 134 2.99 -14.24 4.87
N GLU A 135 2.57 -14.56 3.66
CA GLU A 135 3.40 -15.16 2.61
C GLU A 135 3.15 -14.43 1.30
N ILE A 136 4.23 -14.18 0.55
CA ILE A 136 4.16 -13.63 -0.80
C ILE A 136 4.92 -14.57 -1.72
N ALA A 137 4.27 -14.98 -2.79
CA ALA A 137 4.86 -15.81 -3.83
C ALA A 137 4.70 -15.19 -5.22
N THR A 138 5.65 -15.48 -6.09
CA THR A 138 5.54 -15.27 -7.53
C THR A 138 5.19 -16.60 -8.20
N VAL A 139 4.31 -16.58 -9.19
CA VAL A 139 4.13 -17.70 -10.12
C VAL A 139 4.53 -17.21 -11.51
N SER A 140 5.57 -17.79 -12.09
CA SER A 140 6.03 -17.44 -13.43
C SER A 140 5.02 -17.86 -14.52
N PRO A 141 5.14 -17.33 -15.75
CA PRO A 141 4.22 -17.68 -16.84
C PRO A 141 4.17 -19.17 -17.20
N ASP A 142 5.25 -19.91 -16.94
CA ASP A 142 5.35 -21.37 -17.11
C ASP A 142 4.86 -22.17 -15.89
N GLY A 143 4.44 -21.49 -14.81
CA GLY A 143 3.77 -22.10 -13.66
C GLY A 143 4.65 -22.39 -12.45
N GLU A 144 5.94 -22.05 -12.49
CA GLU A 144 6.84 -22.21 -11.33
C GLU A 144 6.44 -21.23 -10.22
N ALA A 145 6.14 -21.76 -9.03
CA ALA A 145 5.81 -20.97 -7.85
C ALA A 145 7.04 -20.83 -6.94
N LYS A 146 7.33 -19.60 -6.52
CA LYS A 146 8.44 -19.28 -5.62
C LYS A 146 7.99 -18.30 -4.54
N THR A 147 8.17 -18.66 -3.29
CA THR A 147 7.99 -17.73 -2.16
C THR A 147 9.12 -16.71 -2.16
N ILE A 148 8.75 -15.43 -2.17
CA ILE A 148 9.68 -14.29 -2.19
C ILE A 148 9.74 -13.55 -0.86
N LEU A 149 8.70 -13.66 -0.02
CA LEU A 149 8.66 -13.12 1.33
C LEU A 149 7.82 -14.03 2.24
N GLY A 150 8.35 -14.33 3.43
CA GLY A 150 7.60 -14.97 4.51
C GLY A 150 7.73 -14.15 5.78
N VAL A 151 6.59 -13.81 6.39
CA VAL A 151 6.49 -13.15 7.69
C VAL A 151 5.75 -14.10 8.63
N PRO A 152 6.45 -15.07 9.27
CA PRO A 152 5.81 -16.17 9.98
C PRO A 152 5.13 -15.75 11.30
N LYS A 153 5.50 -14.59 11.84
CA LYS A 153 4.94 -13.98 13.04
C LYS A 153 4.71 -12.49 12.76
N TYR A 154 3.67 -12.19 12.00
CA TYR A 154 3.30 -10.80 11.75
C TYR A 154 2.92 -10.12 13.07
N ASP A 155 3.36 -8.87 13.24
CA ASP A 155 3.02 -8.03 14.37
C ASP A 155 2.47 -6.70 13.83
N PHE A 156 1.31 -6.28 14.33
CA PHE A 156 0.67 -5.02 13.95
C PHE A 156 1.57 -3.80 14.18
N ASN A 157 2.52 -3.87 15.11
CA ASN A 157 3.48 -2.80 15.36
C ASN A 157 4.71 -2.84 14.42
N TRP A 158 4.79 -3.85 13.56
CA TRP A 158 5.89 -4.09 12.62
C TRP A 158 5.39 -4.08 11.16
N GLN A 159 4.74 -3.01 10.75
CA GLN A 159 4.18 -2.87 9.40
C GLN A 159 5.23 -2.35 8.40
N THR A 160 6.38 -3.01 8.38
CA THR A 160 7.56 -2.53 7.66
C THR A 160 7.50 -2.82 6.16
N ASP A 161 8.21 -1.99 5.39
CA ASP A 161 8.44 -2.22 3.97
C ASP A 161 9.65 -3.14 3.79
N TYR A 162 9.44 -4.35 3.27
CA TYR A 162 10.51 -5.32 3.06
C TYR A 162 11.19 -5.05 1.72
N VAL A 163 12.28 -4.28 1.77
CA VAL A 163 13.11 -4.01 0.59
C VAL A 163 13.97 -5.22 0.27
N PHE A 164 13.85 -5.76 -0.94
CA PHE A 164 14.65 -6.90 -1.36
C PHE A 164 16.11 -6.49 -1.52
N ARG A 165 17.02 -7.27 -0.93
CA ARG A 165 18.47 -7.09 -1.11
C ARG A 165 18.85 -7.14 -2.59
N GLU A 166 18.26 -8.09 -3.31
CA GLU A 166 18.36 -8.23 -4.76
C GLU A 166 16.97 -8.04 -5.36
N PRO A 167 16.74 -6.98 -6.14
CA PRO A 167 15.45 -6.71 -6.77
C PRO A 167 15.08 -7.83 -7.73
N LEU A 168 13.80 -8.22 -7.74
CA LEU A 168 13.33 -9.31 -8.59
C LEU A 168 12.89 -8.76 -9.95
N ARG A 169 13.49 -9.26 -11.03
CA ARG A 169 12.99 -9.02 -12.39
C ARG A 169 11.90 -10.02 -12.69
N LEU A 170 10.68 -9.53 -12.88
CA LEU A 170 9.50 -10.35 -13.12
C LEU A 170 8.99 -10.07 -14.53
N ALA A 171 8.73 -11.12 -15.28
CA ALA A 171 8.20 -11.02 -16.63
C ALA A 171 6.70 -10.67 -16.59
N LYS A 172 6.22 -10.07 -17.68
CA LYS A 172 4.79 -10.00 -17.99
C LYS A 172 4.17 -11.40 -17.88
N GLY A 173 2.99 -11.48 -17.29
CA GLY A 173 2.28 -12.73 -17.04
C GLY A 173 2.66 -13.41 -15.72
N THR A 174 3.72 -12.99 -15.03
CA THR A 174 3.98 -13.43 -13.65
C THR A 174 2.83 -13.01 -12.76
N LYS A 175 2.36 -13.94 -11.93
CA LYS A 175 1.36 -13.70 -10.89
C LYS A 175 2.04 -13.38 -9.57
N LEU A 176 1.57 -12.35 -8.88
CA LEU A 176 1.90 -12.07 -7.49
C LEU A 176 0.75 -12.58 -6.63
N ARG A 177 1.06 -13.49 -5.70
CA ARG A 177 0.11 -14.08 -4.74
C ARG A 177 0.49 -13.66 -3.34
N THR A 178 -0.49 -13.21 -2.57
CA THR A 178 -0.32 -12.90 -1.16
C THR A 178 -1.30 -13.72 -0.35
N SER A 179 -0.80 -14.38 0.69
CA SER A 179 -1.61 -15.13 1.64
C SER A 179 -1.40 -14.54 3.02
N ALA A 180 -2.50 -14.17 3.66
CA ALA A 180 -2.55 -13.64 5.00
C ALA A 180 -3.32 -14.59 5.91
N TRP A 181 -2.90 -14.66 7.18
CA TRP A 181 -3.62 -15.43 8.19
C TRP A 181 -4.01 -14.55 9.35
N TYR A 182 -5.19 -14.83 9.90
CA TYR A 182 -5.82 -14.01 10.92
C TYR A 182 -6.30 -14.84 12.11
N ASP A 183 -6.17 -14.26 13.30
CA ASP A 183 -6.66 -14.79 14.56
C ASP A 183 -7.81 -13.93 15.11
N ASN A 184 -9.05 -14.34 14.82
CA ASN A 184 -10.26 -13.74 15.37
C ASN A 184 -10.76 -14.51 16.62
N SER A 185 -9.86 -15.19 17.35
CA SER A 185 -10.20 -15.90 18.58
C SER A 185 -9.98 -15.04 19.83
N ALA A 186 -10.47 -15.52 20.97
CA ALA A 186 -10.22 -14.90 22.27
C ALA A 186 -8.76 -15.05 22.76
N ALA A 187 -7.94 -15.88 22.10
CA ALA A 187 -6.53 -16.03 22.44
C ALA A 187 -5.66 -14.85 21.92
N ASN A 188 -6.11 -14.17 20.87
CA ASN A 188 -5.48 -12.96 20.38
C ASN A 188 -5.80 -11.78 21.30
N LYS A 189 -4.83 -11.37 22.12
CA LYS A 189 -4.99 -10.26 23.07
C LYS A 189 -5.23 -8.89 22.43
N SER A 190 -4.93 -8.76 21.13
CA SER A 190 -5.17 -7.53 20.37
C SER A 190 -6.57 -7.51 19.75
N ASN A 191 -7.32 -8.61 19.79
CA ASN A 191 -8.68 -8.70 19.25
C ASN A 191 -9.67 -7.94 20.16
N PRO A 192 -10.30 -6.84 19.68
CA PRO A 192 -11.20 -6.04 20.51
C PRO A 192 -12.53 -6.73 20.80
N ASP A 193 -12.97 -7.64 19.92
CA ASP A 193 -14.20 -8.41 20.07
C ASP A 193 -14.07 -9.75 19.32
N PRO A 194 -13.78 -10.86 20.04
CA PRO A 194 -13.70 -12.19 19.44
C PRO A 194 -15.05 -12.86 19.20
N THR A 195 -16.16 -12.22 19.57
CA THR A 195 -17.52 -12.78 19.46
C THR A 195 -18.24 -12.36 18.19
N SER A 196 -17.67 -11.43 17.42
CA SER A 196 -18.23 -10.91 16.18
C SER A 196 -17.47 -11.39 14.94
N ASP A 197 -18.22 -11.59 13.86
CA ASP A 197 -17.64 -11.74 12.52
C ASP A 197 -17.00 -10.41 12.08
N VAL A 198 -15.90 -10.49 11.35
CA VAL A 198 -15.13 -9.30 10.90
C VAL A 198 -14.93 -9.35 9.40
N THR A 199 -15.18 -8.22 8.73
CA THR A 199 -15.01 -8.05 7.28
C THR A 199 -13.92 -7.03 6.98
N TRP A 200 -13.67 -6.79 5.70
CA TRP A 200 -12.80 -5.71 5.28
C TRP A 200 -13.34 -4.35 5.73
N GLY A 201 -12.44 -3.44 6.13
CA GLY A 201 -12.79 -2.05 6.43
C GLY A 201 -11.59 -1.21 6.89
N ASP A 202 -11.79 0.10 7.01
CA ASP A 202 -10.74 1.09 7.31
C ASP A 202 -10.40 1.20 8.80
N GLN A 203 -11.28 0.71 9.68
CA GLN A 203 -11.15 0.88 11.12
C GLN A 203 -10.38 -0.27 11.74
N THR A 204 -9.60 0.01 12.79
CA THR A 204 -8.76 -1.00 13.47
C THR A 204 -9.54 -2.21 14.01
N TRP A 205 -10.84 -2.06 14.30
CA TRP A 205 -11.70 -3.17 14.72
C TRP A 205 -12.26 -4.00 13.56
N GLU A 206 -12.25 -3.46 12.35
CA GLU A 206 -12.41 -4.17 11.07
C GLU A 206 -11.06 -4.81 10.68
N GLU A 207 -10.88 -5.23 9.43
CA GLU A 207 -9.64 -5.89 9.01
C GLU A 207 -9.21 -5.55 7.57
N MET A 208 -7.94 -5.78 7.25
CA MET A 208 -7.42 -5.62 5.89
C MET A 208 -6.56 -6.81 5.46
N GLN A 209 -6.79 -7.29 4.24
CA GLN A 209 -5.80 -8.05 3.48
C GLN A 209 -5.23 -7.09 2.44
N PHE A 210 -4.03 -6.56 2.71
CA PHE A 210 -3.41 -5.57 1.84
C PHE A 210 -1.92 -5.83 1.71
N THR A 211 -1.40 -5.69 0.50
CA THR A 211 0.04 -5.65 0.25
C THR A 211 0.35 -4.57 -0.77
N ALA A 212 1.15 -3.57 -0.38
CA ALA A 212 1.70 -2.63 -1.34
C ALA A 212 2.97 -3.20 -1.96
N PHE A 213 3.00 -3.30 -3.28
CA PHE A 213 4.19 -3.66 -4.03
C PHE A 213 4.81 -2.41 -4.65
N THR A 214 6.11 -2.23 -4.44
CA THR A 214 6.88 -1.14 -5.07
C THR A 214 7.68 -1.71 -6.24
N PHE A 215 7.40 -1.29 -7.47
CA PHE A 215 8.13 -1.74 -8.66
C PHE A 215 8.43 -0.58 -9.63
N THR A 216 9.33 -0.82 -10.57
CA THR A 216 9.50 0.01 -11.79
C THR A 216 9.13 -0.82 -13.00
N VAL A 217 8.48 -0.22 -14.00
CA VAL A 217 8.23 -0.89 -15.28
C VAL A 217 9.53 -0.90 -16.09
N ASN A 218 9.88 -2.06 -16.64
CA ASN A 218 11.04 -2.21 -17.50
C ASN A 218 10.67 -1.82 -18.94
N ASP A 219 11.58 -1.14 -19.64
CA ASP A 219 11.40 -0.86 -21.06
C ASP A 219 11.32 -2.18 -21.80
N THR A 220 10.37 -2.32 -22.73
CA THR A 220 10.35 -3.44 -23.67
C THR A 220 11.68 -3.40 -24.42
N GLN A 221 12.57 -4.37 -24.18
CA GLN A 221 13.72 -4.53 -25.04
C GLN A 221 13.19 -4.95 -26.42
N THR A 222 13.01 -3.99 -27.33
CA THR A 222 13.04 -4.30 -28.76
C THR A 222 14.43 -4.82 -29.03
N THR A 223 14.55 -6.14 -29.14
CA THR A 223 15.70 -6.79 -29.74
C THR A 223 15.77 -6.34 -31.19
N THR A 224 16.44 -5.22 -31.45
CA THR A 224 16.95 -4.94 -32.79
C THR A 224 17.98 -6.01 -33.05
N SER A 225 17.57 -7.07 -33.76
CA SER A 225 18.50 -8.00 -34.38
C SER A 225 19.40 -7.17 -35.28
N ASP A 226 20.63 -6.97 -34.85
CA ASP A 226 21.67 -6.41 -35.69
C ASP A 226 21.96 -7.47 -36.77
N LYS A 227 21.20 -7.42 -37.87
CA LYS A 227 21.54 -8.15 -39.09
C LYS A 227 22.76 -7.43 -39.65
N GLY A 228 23.93 -7.93 -39.25
CA GLY A 228 25.20 -7.56 -39.82
C GLY A 228 25.12 -7.52 -41.34
N LYS A 229 25.52 -6.38 -41.89
CA LYS A 229 25.93 -6.31 -43.29
C LYS A 229 27.19 -7.17 -43.44
N GLN A 230 27.08 -8.26 -44.18
CA GLN A 230 28.16 -8.75 -45.03
C GLN A 230 27.90 -8.23 -46.44
#